data_AF-A0A511R045-F1
#
_entry.id   AF-A0A511R045-F1
#
_cell.length_a   1.000
_cell.length_b   1.000
_cell.length_c   1.000
_cell.angle_alpha   90.00
_cell.angle_beta   90.00
_cell.angle_gamma   90.00
#
_symmetry.space_group_name_H-M   'P 1'
#
loop_
_entity.id
_entity.type
_entity.pdbx_description
1 polymer ?
#
loop_
_entity_poly.entity_id
_entity_poly.type
_entity_poly.pdbx_seq_one_letter_code
_entity_poly.pdbx_strand_id
1 'polypeptide(L)'
;MIFLLEKAPPDPAEVAQLQALQAAGLPVTPTLVLGGLEAEFYQLGNLAEQIRRAFEGVFGARLDEEKLEKACAFAEKLLRESYLLPERADELRAALPEGPVLVRYAGEAPFGLEAGKQETLWALKRLWASRWQLDAVLLRAPELAPPETASLVQSVGDALGPDEALSARASEVLGFRVKVWTSQGRVVRVEPW
;
A
#
# COMPACT_ATOMS: atom_id res chain seq x y z
N MET A 1 -3.97 -8.65 8.47
CA MET A 1 -5.44 -8.70 8.53
C MET A 1 -6.05 -8.02 7.31
N ILE A 2 -7.23 -8.47 6.87
CA ILE A 2 -7.94 -8.00 5.67
C ILE A 2 -9.29 -7.44 6.11
N PHE A 3 -9.57 -6.18 5.81
CA PHE A 3 -10.79 -5.50 6.23
C PHE A 3 -11.50 -4.85 5.05
N LEU A 4 -12.83 -4.77 5.11
CA LEU A 4 -13.58 -3.78 4.35
C LEU A 4 -13.34 -2.40 4.96
N LEU A 5 -13.37 -1.35 4.14
CA LEU A 5 -13.10 0.03 4.58
C LEU A 5 -13.85 0.41 5.86
N GLU A 6 -15.15 0.15 5.94
CA GLU A 6 -15.99 0.53 7.08
C GLU A 6 -15.69 -0.23 8.38
N LYS A 7 -14.94 -1.35 8.30
CA LYS A 7 -14.54 -2.18 9.46
C LYS A 7 -13.05 -2.08 9.78
N ALA A 8 -12.28 -1.38 8.94
CA ALA A 8 -10.85 -1.23 9.14
C ALA A 8 -10.57 -0.32 10.35
N PRO A 9 -9.46 -0.55 11.07
CA PRO A 9 -8.93 0.46 11.99
C PRO A 9 -8.75 1.80 11.27
N PRO A 10 -9.03 2.95 11.91
CA PRO A 10 -8.95 4.28 11.29
C PRO A 10 -7.50 4.78 11.09
N ASP A 11 -6.54 3.87 10.97
CA ASP A 11 -5.11 4.15 10.81
C ASP A 11 -4.60 3.35 9.60
N PRO A 12 -3.95 3.98 8.60
CA PRO A 12 -3.46 5.36 8.52
C PRO A 12 -4.53 6.43 8.23
N ALA A 13 -4.15 7.71 8.39
CA ALA A 13 -5.04 8.87 8.29
C ALA A 13 -5.95 8.91 7.04
N GLU A 14 -5.46 8.45 5.89
CA GLU A 14 -6.30 8.38 4.68
C GLU A 14 -7.46 7.38 4.83
N VAL A 15 -7.28 6.27 5.54
CA VAL A 15 -8.36 5.30 5.81
C VAL A 15 -9.46 5.97 6.62
N ALA A 16 -9.11 6.71 7.68
CA ALA A 16 -10.07 7.50 8.46
C ALA A 16 -10.79 8.55 7.60
N GLN A 17 -10.06 9.25 6.71
CA GLN A 17 -10.66 10.23 5.81
C GLN A 17 -11.67 9.58 4.87
N LEU A 18 -11.31 8.46 4.22
CA LEU A 18 -12.20 7.72 3.34
C LEU A 18 -13.44 7.19 4.09
N GLN A 19 -13.26 6.69 5.31
CA GLN A 19 -14.37 6.28 6.19
C GLN A 19 -15.30 7.46 6.52
N ALA A 20 -14.75 8.63 6.87
CA ALA A 20 -15.53 9.83 7.17
C ALA A 20 -16.32 10.31 5.95
N LEU A 21 -15.71 10.32 4.76
CA LEU A 21 -16.40 10.67 3.51
C LEU A 21 -17.53 9.67 3.20
N GLN A 22 -17.29 8.37 3.38
CA GLN A 22 -18.30 7.34 3.19
C GLN A 22 -19.47 7.50 4.18
N ALA A 23 -19.18 7.76 5.45
CA ALA A 23 -20.19 8.02 6.49
C ALA A 23 -21.00 9.29 6.22
N ALA A 24 -20.41 10.30 5.58
CA ALA A 24 -21.08 11.51 5.11
C ALA A 24 -21.87 11.31 3.81
N GLY A 25 -21.93 10.08 3.27
CA GLY A 25 -22.69 9.74 2.07
C GLY A 25 -22.02 10.12 0.75
N LEU A 26 -20.72 10.44 0.75
CA LEU A 26 -19.98 10.59 -0.50
C LEU A 26 -19.72 9.21 -1.14
N PRO A 27 -19.69 9.14 -2.48
CA PRO A 27 -19.50 7.87 -3.17
C PRO A 27 -18.04 7.42 -3.07
N VAL A 28 -17.67 6.69 -2.02
CA VAL A 28 -16.32 6.10 -1.89
C VAL A 28 -16.26 4.76 -2.62
N THR A 29 -15.14 4.50 -3.30
CA THR A 29 -14.96 3.22 -4.00
C THR A 29 -14.85 2.05 -3.01
N PRO A 30 -15.41 0.87 -3.33
CA PRO A 30 -15.15 -0.34 -2.54
C PRO A 30 -13.64 -0.53 -2.33
N THR A 31 -13.23 -0.58 -1.08
CA THR A 31 -11.83 -0.58 -0.67
C THR A 31 -11.61 -1.69 0.35
N LEU A 32 -10.65 -2.56 0.04
CA LEU A 32 -10.07 -3.48 1.01
C LEU A 32 -8.84 -2.85 1.63
N VAL A 33 -8.76 -2.89 2.96
CA VAL A 33 -7.65 -2.39 3.76
C VAL A 33 -6.87 -3.59 4.30
N LEU A 34 -5.61 -3.70 3.89
CA LEU A 34 -4.69 -4.75 4.33
C LEU A 34 -3.79 -4.20 5.44
N GLY A 35 -4.30 -4.22 6.67
CA GLY A 35 -3.57 -3.78 7.87
C GLY A 35 -2.79 -4.93 8.50
N GLY A 36 -1.47 -4.79 8.67
CA GLY A 36 -0.60 -5.78 9.31
C GLY A 36 -0.37 -7.09 8.54
N LEU A 37 -0.95 -7.26 7.35
CA LEU A 37 -0.71 -8.44 6.50
C LEU A 37 0.74 -8.48 5.98
N GLU A 38 1.29 -7.31 5.63
CA GLU A 38 2.69 -7.20 5.22
C GLU A 38 3.64 -7.53 6.38
N ALA A 39 3.33 -7.06 7.60
CA ALA A 39 4.11 -7.40 8.79
C ALA A 39 4.11 -8.91 9.07
N GLU A 40 2.96 -9.57 8.98
CA GLU A 40 2.83 -11.03 9.04
C GLU A 40 3.68 -11.69 7.94
N PHE A 41 3.64 -11.17 6.71
CA PHE A 41 4.45 -11.66 5.60
C PHE A 41 5.97 -11.60 5.89
N TYR A 42 6.48 -10.52 6.47
CA TYR A 42 7.90 -10.42 6.85
C TYR A 42 8.32 -11.39 7.97
N GLN A 43 7.41 -11.73 8.88
CA GLN A 43 7.68 -12.65 10.00
C GLN A 43 7.79 -14.10 9.53
N LEU A 44 7.08 -14.45 8.46
CA LEU A 44 7.14 -15.79 7.87
C LEU A 44 8.50 -16.02 7.22
N GLY A 45 8.98 -17.26 7.22
CA GLY A 45 10.23 -17.63 6.53
C GLY A 45 11.49 -16.88 6.99
N ASN A 46 11.44 -16.21 8.15
CA ASN A 46 12.55 -15.42 8.69
C ASN A 46 13.02 -14.29 7.73
N LEU A 47 12.12 -13.72 6.92
CA LEU A 47 12.49 -12.72 5.90
C LEU A 47 13.10 -11.47 6.53
N ALA A 48 12.50 -10.97 7.61
CA ALA A 48 13.02 -9.78 8.31
C ALA A 48 14.49 -9.92 8.71
N GLU A 49 14.87 -11.09 9.26
CA GLU A 49 16.24 -11.37 9.66
C GLU A 49 17.18 -11.60 8.48
N GLN A 50 16.72 -12.28 7.42
CA GLN A 50 17.51 -12.45 6.19
C GLN A 50 17.85 -11.09 5.56
N ILE A 51 16.88 -10.19 5.52
CA ILE A 51 17.08 -8.83 5.02
C ILE A 51 18.01 -8.05 5.96
N ARG A 52 17.77 -8.09 7.28
CA ARG A 52 18.64 -7.43 8.26
C ARG A 52 20.11 -7.82 8.07
N ARG A 53 20.39 -9.13 7.89
CA ARG A 53 21.74 -9.64 7.62
C ARG A 53 22.34 -9.13 6.31
N ALA A 54 21.53 -9.03 5.26
CA ALA A 54 21.99 -8.50 3.97
C ALA A 54 22.47 -7.04 4.08
N PHE A 55 21.88 -6.27 5.00
CA PHE A 55 22.25 -4.87 5.24
C PHE A 55 23.34 -4.68 6.33
N GLU A 56 23.91 -5.75 6.88
CA GLU A 56 24.96 -5.64 7.89
C GLU A 56 26.20 -4.93 7.34
N GLY A 57 26.61 -3.86 8.03
CA GLY A 57 27.77 -3.05 7.64
C GLY A 57 27.54 -2.14 6.43
N VAL A 58 26.31 -1.99 5.93
CA VAL A 58 25.95 -0.99 4.91
C VAL A 58 25.95 0.42 5.50
N PHE A 59 25.26 0.59 6.64
CA PHE A 59 25.15 1.86 7.36
C PHE A 59 26.21 1.92 8.47
N GLY A 60 27.43 2.33 8.11
CA GLY A 60 28.55 2.54 9.04
C GLY A 60 28.94 4.03 9.16
N ALA A 61 30.20 4.29 9.54
CA ALA A 61 30.75 5.65 9.55
C ALA A 61 30.74 6.33 8.16
N ARG A 62 30.69 5.53 7.10
CA ARG A 62 30.40 5.93 5.73
C ARG A 62 29.46 4.90 5.12
N LEU A 63 28.59 5.36 4.22
CA LEU A 63 27.72 4.48 3.44
C LEU A 63 28.56 3.65 2.46
N ASP A 64 28.36 2.34 2.45
CA ASP A 64 28.93 1.43 1.45
C ASP A 64 27.92 1.24 0.31
N GLU A 65 28.03 2.05 -0.74
CA GLU A 65 27.08 2.09 -1.87
C GLU A 65 27.00 0.75 -2.61
N GLU A 66 28.13 0.06 -2.80
CA GLU A 66 28.13 -1.24 -3.49
C GLU A 66 27.42 -2.31 -2.67
N LYS A 67 27.62 -2.34 -1.35
CA LYS A 67 26.86 -3.25 -0.49
C LYS A 67 25.40 -2.87 -0.40
N LEU A 68 25.08 -1.58 -0.39
CA LEU A 68 23.71 -1.09 -0.38
C LEU A 68 22.94 -1.62 -1.61
N GLU A 69 23.48 -1.43 -2.80
CA GLU A 69 22.85 -1.90 -4.05
C GLU A 69 22.61 -3.41 -4.03
N LYS A 70 23.60 -4.20 -3.60
CA LYS A 70 23.47 -5.65 -3.48
C LYS A 70 22.41 -6.07 -2.45
N ALA A 71 22.36 -5.39 -1.30
CA ALA A 71 21.41 -5.66 -0.25
C ALA A 71 19.97 -5.35 -0.67
N CYS A 72 19.76 -4.21 -1.35
CA CYS A 72 18.48 -3.82 -1.94
C CYS A 72 18.00 -4.87 -2.96
N ALA A 73 18.84 -5.22 -3.95
CA ALA A 73 18.49 -6.21 -4.96
C ALA A 73 18.17 -7.59 -4.35
N PHE A 74 18.92 -7.99 -3.32
CA PHE A 74 18.63 -9.21 -2.58
C PHE A 74 17.26 -9.16 -1.89
N ALA A 75 16.95 -8.10 -1.16
CA ALA A 75 15.69 -7.95 -0.44
C ALA A 75 14.50 -7.90 -1.40
N GLU A 76 14.58 -7.14 -2.49
CA GLU A 76 13.55 -7.10 -3.53
C GLU A 76 13.26 -8.48 -4.10
N LYS A 77 14.31 -9.23 -4.46
CA LYS A 77 14.17 -10.59 -4.98
C LYS A 77 13.54 -11.52 -3.94
N LEU A 78 14.02 -11.45 -2.71
CA LEU A 78 13.55 -12.29 -1.61
C LEU A 78 12.04 -12.11 -1.38
N LEU A 79 11.54 -10.87 -1.34
CA LEU A 79 10.10 -10.61 -1.18
C LEU A 79 9.29 -11.14 -2.38
N ARG A 80 9.81 -10.97 -3.60
CA ARG A 80 9.13 -11.44 -4.82
C ARG A 80 9.05 -12.95 -4.92
N GLU A 81 10.02 -13.68 -4.38
CA GLU A 81 10.09 -15.14 -4.44
C GLU A 81 9.42 -15.82 -3.23
N SER A 82 9.31 -15.11 -2.11
CA SER A 82 8.66 -15.63 -0.90
C SER A 82 7.16 -15.83 -1.08
N TYR A 83 6.59 -16.92 -0.57
CA TYR A 83 5.16 -17.18 -0.70
C TYR A 83 4.38 -16.52 0.44
N LEU A 84 3.20 -16.00 0.11
CA LEU A 84 2.19 -15.70 1.12
C LEU A 84 1.60 -17.03 1.59
N LEU A 85 1.28 -17.17 2.88
CA LEU A 85 0.60 -18.37 3.37
C LEU A 85 -0.62 -18.69 2.50
N PRO A 86 -0.82 -19.96 2.08
CA PRO A 86 -1.93 -20.35 1.23
C PRO A 86 -3.28 -19.84 1.76
N GLU A 87 -3.49 -19.94 3.08
CA GLU A 87 -4.72 -19.52 3.76
C GLU A 87 -4.96 -18.01 3.58
N ARG A 88 -3.91 -17.20 3.73
CA ARG A 88 -3.98 -15.74 3.53
C ARG A 88 -4.17 -15.36 2.06
N ALA A 89 -3.55 -16.10 1.15
CA ALA A 89 -3.75 -15.91 -0.27
C ALA A 89 -5.20 -16.20 -0.68
N ASP A 90 -5.79 -17.26 -0.12
CA ASP A 90 -7.18 -17.64 -0.40
C ASP A 90 -8.19 -16.70 0.24
N GLU A 91 -7.98 -16.28 1.50
CA GLU A 91 -8.77 -15.23 2.15
C GLU A 91 -8.79 -13.93 1.32
N LEU A 92 -7.62 -13.52 0.83
CA LEU A 92 -7.51 -12.31 0.01
C LEU A 92 -8.23 -12.49 -1.33
N ARG A 93 -8.01 -13.59 -2.05
CA ARG A 93 -8.73 -13.88 -3.32
C ARG A 93 -10.25 -13.89 -3.13
N ALA A 94 -10.74 -14.41 -2.01
CA ALA A 94 -12.16 -14.45 -1.70
C ALA A 94 -12.73 -13.05 -1.42
N ALA A 95 -11.93 -12.16 -0.82
CA ALA A 95 -12.33 -10.79 -0.53
C ALA A 95 -12.23 -9.85 -1.75
N LEU A 96 -11.36 -10.17 -2.72
CA LEU A 96 -11.13 -9.30 -3.89
C LEU A 96 -12.41 -9.09 -4.70
N PRO A 97 -12.73 -7.83 -5.06
CA PRO A 97 -13.83 -7.53 -5.96
C PRO A 97 -13.54 -8.06 -7.36
N GLU A 98 -14.59 -8.24 -8.16
CA GLU A 98 -14.47 -8.56 -9.58
C GLU A 98 -14.08 -7.32 -10.39
N GLY A 99 -13.31 -7.50 -11.46
CA GLY A 99 -12.87 -6.43 -12.36
C GLY A 99 -11.56 -5.75 -11.94
N PRO A 100 -11.22 -4.61 -12.58
CA PRO A 100 -9.97 -3.91 -12.31
C PRO A 100 -9.89 -3.35 -10.89
N VAL A 101 -8.72 -3.52 -10.27
CA VAL A 101 -8.39 -3.00 -8.95
C VAL A 101 -7.11 -2.20 -8.98
N LEU A 102 -7.09 -1.13 -8.22
CA LEU A 102 -5.91 -0.36 -7.91
C LEU A 102 -5.28 -0.89 -6.64
N VAL A 103 -3.99 -1.22 -6.71
CA VAL A 103 -3.14 -1.60 -5.58
C VAL A 103 -2.22 -0.44 -5.25
N ARG A 104 -2.15 -0.03 -3.99
CA ARG A 104 -1.26 1.05 -3.49
C ARG A 104 -1.10 1.00 -1.97
N TYR A 105 -0.20 1.80 -1.41
CA TYR A 105 -0.26 2.15 0.00
C TYR A 105 -1.26 3.30 0.23
N ALA A 106 -1.88 3.31 1.41
CA ALA A 106 -2.60 4.47 1.89
C ALA A 106 -1.64 5.67 2.04
N GLY A 107 -2.09 6.86 1.66
CA GLY A 107 -1.32 8.10 1.56
C GLY A 107 -0.48 8.22 0.28
N GLU A 108 -0.28 7.15 -0.47
CA GLU A 108 0.66 7.14 -1.60
C GLU A 108 -0.03 7.10 -2.97
N ALA A 109 0.77 7.37 -4.00
CA ALA A 109 0.33 7.34 -5.39
C ALA A 109 -0.08 5.92 -5.83
N PRO A 110 -0.90 5.80 -6.89
CA PRO A 110 -1.17 4.53 -7.56
C PRO A 110 0.10 3.73 -7.86
N PHE A 111 0.11 2.44 -7.49
CA PHE A 111 1.26 1.56 -7.77
C PHE A 111 0.98 0.59 -8.92
N GLY A 112 -0.18 -0.07 -8.93
CA GLY A 112 -0.53 -1.03 -9.99
C GLY A 112 -2.04 -1.09 -10.24
N LEU A 113 -2.40 -1.21 -11.51
CA LEU A 113 -3.78 -1.43 -11.97
C LEU A 113 -3.88 -2.86 -12.51
N GLU A 114 -4.60 -3.72 -11.80
CA GLU A 114 -4.64 -5.16 -12.07
C GLU A 114 -6.08 -5.62 -12.32
N ALA A 115 -6.29 -6.50 -13.30
CA ALA A 115 -7.64 -6.95 -13.66
C ALA A 115 -8.03 -8.30 -13.06
N GLY A 116 -7.08 -9.04 -12.48
CA GLY A 116 -7.30 -10.41 -12.01
C GLY A 116 -6.81 -10.64 -10.59
N LYS A 117 -7.40 -11.66 -9.94
CA LYS A 117 -7.14 -11.98 -8.53
C LYS A 117 -5.68 -12.39 -8.31
N GLN A 118 -5.11 -13.15 -9.23
CA GLN A 118 -3.72 -13.61 -9.13
C GLN A 118 -2.73 -12.47 -9.40
N GLU A 119 -3.03 -11.64 -10.38
CA GLU A 119 -2.26 -10.46 -10.76
C GLU A 119 -2.23 -9.44 -9.61
N THR A 120 -3.35 -9.28 -8.89
CA THR A 120 -3.45 -8.45 -7.69
C THR A 120 -2.53 -8.96 -6.57
N LEU A 121 -2.47 -10.28 -6.33
CA LEU A 121 -1.53 -10.84 -5.35
C LEU A 121 -0.07 -10.57 -5.74
N TRP A 122 0.27 -10.71 -7.02
CA TRP A 122 1.60 -10.39 -7.50
C TRP A 122 1.91 -8.89 -7.39
N ALA A 123 0.94 -8.02 -7.65
CA ALA A 123 1.09 -6.58 -7.49
C ALA A 123 1.32 -6.18 -6.04
N LEU A 124 0.64 -6.81 -5.08
CA LEU A 124 0.91 -6.59 -3.65
C LEU A 124 2.33 -6.97 -3.27
N LYS A 125 2.84 -8.11 -3.75
CA LYS A 125 4.24 -8.47 -3.50
C LYS A 125 5.22 -7.50 -4.15
N ARG A 126 4.91 -7.01 -5.36
CA ARG A 126 5.70 -5.95 -6.02
C ARG A 126 5.66 -4.65 -5.21
N LEU A 127 4.51 -4.29 -4.63
CA LEU A 127 4.31 -3.11 -3.78
C LEU A 127 5.14 -3.22 -2.48
N TRP A 128 5.16 -4.39 -1.84
CA TRP A 128 6.00 -4.60 -0.65
C TRP A 128 7.48 -4.61 -1.00
N ALA A 129 7.85 -5.24 -2.12
CA ALA A 129 9.22 -5.21 -2.64
C ALA A 129 9.69 -3.79 -3.00
N SER A 130 8.80 -2.88 -3.43
CA SER A 130 9.20 -1.50 -3.80
C SER A 130 9.80 -0.72 -2.63
N ARG A 131 9.46 -1.08 -1.37
CA ARG A 131 10.10 -0.53 -0.18
C ARG A 131 11.59 -0.87 -0.08
N TRP A 132 12.08 -1.84 -0.85
CA TRP A 132 13.48 -2.25 -0.85
C TRP A 132 14.27 -1.74 -2.05
N GLN A 133 13.63 -0.93 -2.91
CA GLN A 133 14.34 -0.20 -3.95
C GLN A 133 15.33 0.79 -3.33
N LEU A 134 16.45 1.01 -4.03
CA LEU A 134 17.56 1.84 -3.56
C LEU A 134 17.09 3.20 -3.02
N ASP A 135 16.32 3.94 -3.82
CA ASP A 135 15.82 5.27 -3.44
C ASP A 135 14.91 5.22 -2.20
N ALA A 136 14.04 4.21 -2.12
CA ALA A 136 13.15 4.03 -0.97
C ALA A 136 13.93 3.71 0.32
N VAL A 137 15.04 2.98 0.22
CA VAL A 137 15.95 2.69 1.34
C VAL A 137 16.72 3.94 1.76
N LEU A 138 17.27 4.68 0.80
CA LEU A 138 18.01 5.91 1.07
C LEU A 138 17.14 6.98 1.74
N LEU A 139 15.86 7.11 1.35
CA LEU A 139 14.92 8.05 1.95
C LEU A 139 14.64 7.79 3.44
N ARG A 140 14.78 6.54 3.90
CA ARG A 140 14.56 6.17 5.31
C ARG A 140 15.84 5.92 6.10
N ALA A 141 17.00 5.91 5.44
CA ALA A 141 18.26 5.59 6.08
C ALA A 141 18.52 6.49 7.31
N PRO A 142 19.08 5.94 8.41
CA PRO A 142 19.58 4.58 8.58
C PRO A 142 18.53 3.55 9.05
N GLU A 143 17.25 3.94 9.14
CA GLU A 143 16.20 3.04 9.59
C GLU A 143 15.89 2.00 8.51
N LEU A 144 16.16 0.73 8.80
CA LEU A 144 16.03 -0.33 7.78
C LEU A 144 14.58 -0.78 7.58
N ALA A 145 13.81 -0.84 8.67
CA ALA A 145 12.43 -1.31 8.64
C ALA A 145 11.57 -0.35 7.80
N PRO A 146 10.77 -0.86 6.85
CA PRO A 146 9.80 -0.02 6.15
C PRO A 146 8.73 0.48 7.13
N PRO A 147 8.18 1.69 6.92
CA PRO A 147 7.10 2.20 7.74
C PRO A 147 5.88 1.30 7.63
N GLU A 148 5.16 1.11 8.74
CA GLU A 148 3.91 0.37 8.72
C GLU A 148 2.83 1.24 8.05
N THR A 149 2.45 0.88 6.83
CA THR A 149 1.40 1.56 6.08
C THR A 149 0.47 0.53 5.48
N ALA A 150 -0.83 0.70 5.68
CA ALA A 150 -1.81 -0.22 5.13
C ALA A 150 -1.74 -0.23 3.60
N SER A 151 -1.73 -1.43 3.01
CA SER A 151 -1.96 -1.57 1.57
C SER A 151 -3.46 -1.49 1.29
N LEU A 152 -3.84 -0.77 0.25
CA LEU A 152 -5.23 -0.63 -0.20
C LEU A 152 -5.40 -1.35 -1.53
N VAL A 153 -6.49 -2.11 -1.64
CA VAL A 153 -6.96 -2.67 -2.90
C VAL A 153 -8.35 -2.11 -3.19
N GLN A 154 -8.45 -1.32 -4.26
CA GLN A 154 -9.62 -0.47 -4.51
C GLN A 154 -10.21 -0.81 -5.87
N SER A 155 -11.53 -1.02 -5.94
CA SER A 155 -12.19 -1.16 -7.24
C SER A 155 -12.05 0.13 -8.04
N VAL A 156 -11.65 0.00 -9.30
CA VAL A 156 -11.54 1.12 -10.24
C VAL A 156 -11.99 0.65 -11.61
N GLY A 157 -12.40 1.56 -12.49
CA GLY A 157 -12.84 1.15 -13.82
C GLY A 157 -12.48 2.12 -14.96
N ASP A 158 -11.85 3.24 -14.64
CA ASP A 158 -11.30 4.21 -15.57
C ASP A 158 -10.02 4.84 -14.98
N ALA A 159 -9.37 5.71 -15.74
CA ALA A 159 -8.18 6.41 -15.27
C ALA A 159 -8.53 7.32 -14.08
N LEU A 160 -7.66 7.37 -13.08
CA LEU A 160 -7.85 8.26 -11.94
C LEU A 160 -7.72 9.72 -12.40
N GLY A 161 -8.71 10.52 -12.05
CA GLY A 161 -8.73 11.96 -12.33
C GLY A 161 -9.06 12.76 -11.07
N PRO A 162 -8.51 13.98 -10.90
CA PRO A 162 -8.96 14.87 -9.86
C PRO A 162 -10.40 15.32 -10.14
N ASP A 163 -11.22 15.43 -9.09
CA ASP A 163 -12.59 15.95 -9.19
C ASP A 163 -12.73 17.16 -8.26
N GLU A 164 -12.91 18.35 -8.85
CA GLU A 164 -12.99 19.61 -8.10
C GLU A 164 -14.26 19.70 -7.24
N ALA A 165 -15.39 19.20 -7.73
CA ALA A 165 -16.67 19.27 -7.03
C ALA A 165 -16.66 18.34 -5.81
N LEU A 166 -16.14 17.12 -5.96
CA LEU A 166 -15.95 16.20 -4.84
C LEU A 166 -14.84 16.67 -3.91
N SER A 167 -13.79 17.33 -4.40
CA SER A 167 -12.75 17.94 -3.55
C SER A 167 -13.32 19.01 -2.62
N ALA A 168 -14.18 19.89 -3.14
CA ALA A 168 -14.85 20.91 -2.33
C ALA A 168 -15.73 20.29 -1.23
N ARG A 169 -16.58 19.32 -1.60
CA ARG A 169 -17.45 18.61 -0.65
C ARG A 169 -16.66 17.82 0.39
N ALA A 170 -15.59 17.13 -0.02
CA ALA A 170 -14.73 16.40 0.89
C ALA A 170 -14.01 17.34 1.86
N SER A 171 -13.60 18.53 1.40
CA SER A 171 -12.98 19.53 2.26
C SER A 171 -13.95 20.04 3.34
N GLU A 172 -15.23 20.22 3.01
CA GLU A 172 -16.27 20.58 3.98
C GLU A 172 -16.48 19.48 5.03
N VAL A 173 -16.51 18.21 4.60
CA VAL A 173 -16.69 17.06 5.51
C VAL A 173 -15.48 16.86 6.42
N LEU A 174 -14.27 16.98 5.89
CA LEU A 174 -13.03 16.72 6.62
C LEU A 174 -12.55 17.93 7.44
N GLY A 175 -13.05 19.14 7.16
CA GLY A 175 -12.70 20.36 7.89
C GLY A 175 -11.35 20.97 7.48
N PHE A 176 -10.72 20.48 6.41
CA PHE A 176 -9.50 21.03 5.82
C PHE A 176 -9.49 20.82 4.31
N ARG A 177 -8.69 21.59 3.59
CA ARG A 177 -8.63 21.51 2.12
C ARG A 177 -7.98 20.21 1.66
N VAL A 178 -8.69 19.48 0.80
CA VAL A 178 -8.22 18.24 0.19
C VAL A 178 -8.48 18.20 -1.30
N LYS A 179 -7.61 17.51 -2.01
CA LYS A 179 -7.78 17.10 -3.40
C LYS A 179 -8.24 15.66 -3.42
N VAL A 180 -9.37 15.42 -4.08
CA VAL A 180 -9.96 14.10 -4.26
C VAL A 180 -9.65 13.59 -5.65
N TRP A 181 -9.14 12.37 -5.70
CA TRP A 181 -8.97 11.61 -6.92
C TRP A 181 -10.09 10.58 -7.04
N THR A 182 -10.68 10.49 -8.22
CA THR A 182 -11.84 9.66 -8.49
C THR A 182 -11.62 8.69 -9.64
N SER A 183 -12.41 7.62 -9.61
CA SER A 183 -12.61 6.70 -10.73
C SER A 183 -14.11 6.42 -10.83
N GLN A 184 -14.70 6.54 -12.01
CA GLN A 184 -16.13 6.36 -12.26
C GLN A 184 -17.01 7.21 -11.31
N GLY A 185 -16.58 8.43 -11.00
CA GLY A 185 -17.28 9.35 -10.09
C GLY A 185 -17.26 8.93 -8.62
N ARG A 186 -16.42 7.97 -8.24
CA ARG A 186 -16.23 7.52 -6.85
C ARG A 186 -14.87 7.96 -6.33
N VAL A 187 -14.81 8.38 -5.07
CA VAL A 187 -13.59 8.75 -4.35
C VAL A 187 -12.70 7.52 -4.21
N VAL A 188 -11.46 7.61 -4.68
CA VAL A 188 -10.43 6.57 -4.57
C VAL A 188 -9.32 7.00 -3.62
N ARG A 189 -8.89 8.26 -3.70
CA ARG A 189 -7.77 8.79 -2.91
C ARG A 189 -8.05 10.21 -2.45
N VAL A 190 -7.57 10.51 -1.25
CA VAL A 190 -7.61 11.86 -0.66
C VAL A 190 -6.18 12.32 -0.42
N GLU A 191 -5.88 13.55 -0.83
CA GLU A 191 -4.56 14.16 -0.70
C GLU A 191 -4.73 15.57 -0.12
N PRO A 192 -3.90 16.00 0.85
CA PRO A 192 -3.89 17.39 1.30
C PRO A 192 -3.53 18.34 0.13
N TRP A 193 -4.16 19.51 0.07
CA TRP A 193 -3.83 20.56 -0.91
C TRP A 193 -2.53 21.29 -0.57
#